data_AF-A0A7J2R8J8-F1
#
_entry.id   AF-A0A7J2R8J8-F1
#
_cell.length_a   1.000
_cell.length_b   1.000
_cell.length_c   1.000
_cell.angle_alpha   90.00
_cell.angle_beta   90.00
_cell.angle_gamma   90.00
#
_symmetry.space_group_name_H-M   'P 1'
#
loop_
_entity.id
_entity.type
_entity.pdbx_description
1 polymer ?
#
loop_
_entity_poly.entity_id
_entity_poly.type
_entity_poly.pdbx_seq_one_letter_code
_entity_poly.pdbx_strand_id
1 'polypeptide(L)'
;MGTERETKKIKTPNGHEVEIYTYLNGREQRAIDNILVEAFKIKVELTDSETEIRNKITPELMAKQEDKTIELMVVSVNGKKENLVDTILDMKSQDYNVAIEAINKVISVKKG
;
A
#
# COMPACT_ATOMS: atom_id res chain seq x y z
N MET A 1 -5.48 -20.27 -18.08
CA MET A 1 -5.26 -20.74 -16.70
C MET A 1 -4.50 -19.64 -16.00
N GLY A 2 -5.17 -18.87 -15.12
CA GLY A 2 -4.50 -17.82 -14.35
C GLY A 2 -3.64 -18.49 -13.29
N THR A 3 -2.36 -18.20 -13.27
CA THR A 3 -1.47 -18.60 -12.18
C THR A 3 -1.99 -17.90 -10.92
N GLU A 4 -2.56 -18.65 -9.98
CA GLU A 4 -2.92 -18.10 -8.67
C GLU A 4 -1.63 -17.58 -8.02
N ARG A 5 -1.62 -16.29 -7.68
CA ARG A 5 -0.48 -15.66 -7.00
C ARG A 5 -0.35 -16.28 -5.62
N GLU A 6 0.89 -16.56 -5.22
CA GLU A 6 1.18 -17.08 -3.89
C GLU A 6 0.71 -16.09 -2.81
N THR A 7 0.00 -16.61 -1.81
CA THR A 7 -0.48 -15.85 -0.65
C THR A 7 0.11 -16.40 0.64
N LYS A 8 0.14 -15.56 1.67
CA LYS A 8 0.44 -15.96 3.04
C LYS A 8 -0.58 -15.35 3.99
N LYS A 9 -0.84 -16.07 5.08
CA LYS A 9 -1.73 -15.62 6.16
C LYS A 9 -0.93 -15.07 7.31
N ILE A 10 -1.39 -13.95 7.87
CA ILE A 10 -0.88 -13.36 9.10
C ILE A 10 -2.00 -13.31 10.13
N LYS A 11 -1.64 -13.49 11.39
CA LYS A 11 -2.57 -13.31 12.52
C LYS A 11 -2.19 -12.04 13.26
N THR A 12 -3.16 -11.17 13.46
CA THR A 12 -3.02 -9.94 14.25
C THR A 12 -3.23 -10.23 15.75
N PRO A 13 -2.71 -9.38 16.66
CA PRO A 13 -2.84 -9.56 18.10
C PRO A 13 -4.28 -9.73 18.61
N ASN A 14 -5.27 -9.08 17.98
CA ASN A 14 -6.68 -9.22 18.37
C ASN A 14 -7.43 -10.31 17.58
N GLY A 15 -6.72 -11.15 16.83
CA GLY A 15 -7.29 -12.36 16.23
C GLY A 15 -7.83 -12.21 14.81
N HIS A 16 -7.61 -11.06 14.14
CA HIS A 16 -7.87 -10.98 12.69
C HIS A 16 -6.86 -11.82 11.92
N GLU A 17 -7.34 -12.61 10.96
CA GLU A 17 -6.54 -13.30 9.96
C GLU A 17 -6.53 -12.46 8.68
N VAL A 18 -5.37 -11.97 8.27
CA VAL A 18 -5.21 -11.22 7.02
C VAL A 18 -4.43 -12.08 6.04
N GLU A 19 -4.94 -12.22 4.83
CA GLU A 19 -4.27 -12.91 3.74
C GLU A 19 -3.68 -11.87 2.79
N ILE A 20 -2.38 -11.97 2.51
CA ILE A 20 -1.68 -11.04 1.61
C ILE A 20 -0.88 -11.80 0.55
N TYR A 21 -0.67 -11.19 -0.60
CA TYR A 21 0.24 -11.72 -1.61
C TYR A 21 1.69 -11.72 -1.12
N THR A 22 2.51 -12.66 -1.59
CA THR A 22 3.93 -12.78 -1.20
C THR A 22 4.88 -11.94 -2.05
N TYR A 23 4.40 -11.37 -3.17
CA TYR A 23 5.17 -10.49 -4.03
C TYR A 23 4.25 -9.53 -4.80
N LEU A 24 4.78 -8.37 -5.22
CA LEU A 24 4.20 -7.52 -6.25
C LEU A 24 4.74 -7.91 -7.63
N ASN A 25 3.89 -7.89 -8.65
CA ASN A 25 4.37 -7.91 -10.03
C ASN A 25 4.74 -6.49 -10.50
N GLY A 26 5.41 -6.40 -11.66
CA GLY A 26 5.86 -5.10 -12.18
C GLY A 26 4.75 -4.12 -12.53
N ARG A 27 3.53 -4.58 -12.84
CA ARG A 27 2.38 -3.69 -13.11
C ARG A 27 1.89 -3.04 -11.82
N GLU A 28 1.86 -3.80 -10.75
CA GLU A 28 1.42 -3.36 -9.43
C GLU A 28 2.44 -2.39 -8.80
N GLN A 29 3.73 -2.74 -8.89
CA GLN A 29 4.80 -1.82 -8.46
C GLN A 29 4.73 -0.48 -9.21
N ARG A 30 4.55 -0.53 -10.55
CA ARG A 30 4.41 0.68 -11.36
C ARG A 30 3.17 1.50 -10.96
N ALA A 31 2.06 0.85 -10.62
CA ALA A 31 0.85 1.55 -10.19
C ALA A 31 1.09 2.33 -8.89
N ILE A 32 1.84 1.76 -7.94
CA ILE A 32 2.26 2.44 -6.70
C ILE A 32 3.22 3.59 -7.03
N ASP A 33 4.25 3.36 -7.85
CA ASP A 33 5.24 4.38 -8.20
C ASP A 33 4.61 5.58 -8.95
N ASN A 34 3.61 5.32 -9.80
CA ASN A 34 2.92 6.36 -10.57
C ASN A 34 2.18 7.37 -9.67
N ILE A 35 1.68 6.95 -8.51
CA ILE A 35 1.03 7.87 -7.55
C ILE A 35 2.02 8.97 -7.14
N LEU A 36 3.27 8.59 -6.89
CA LEU A 36 4.32 9.53 -6.53
C LEU A 36 4.71 10.44 -7.73
N VAL A 37 4.81 9.87 -8.94
CA VAL A 37 5.16 10.63 -10.15
C VAL A 37 4.09 11.64 -10.55
N GLU A 38 2.80 11.29 -10.45
CA GLU A 38 1.69 12.21 -10.70
C GLU A 38 1.74 13.43 -9.78
N ALA A 39 2.04 13.21 -8.50
CA ALA A 39 2.18 14.30 -7.54
C ALA A 39 3.34 15.25 -7.88
N PHE A 40 4.43 14.74 -8.45
CA PHE A 40 5.54 15.58 -8.93
C PHE A 40 5.16 16.38 -10.19
N LYS A 41 4.42 15.78 -11.13
CA LYS A 41 4.00 16.46 -12.37
C LYS A 41 3.04 17.62 -12.12
N ILE A 42 2.06 17.44 -11.24
CA ILE A 42 1.10 18.50 -10.86
C ILE A 42 1.84 19.74 -10.32
N LYS A 43 2.95 19.55 -9.60
CA LYS A 43 3.72 20.67 -9.05
C LYS A 43 4.53 21.42 -10.12
N VAL A 44 5.09 20.73 -11.13
CA VAL A 44 5.86 21.37 -12.21
C VAL A 44 4.99 22.30 -13.06
N GLU A 45 3.70 21.96 -13.26
CA GLU A 45 2.76 22.85 -13.97
C GLU A 45 2.30 24.06 -13.14
N LEU A 46 2.46 24.03 -11.81
CA LEU A 46 1.96 25.08 -10.91
C LEU A 46 3.04 26.07 -10.43
N THR A 47 4.32 25.81 -10.69
CA THR A 47 5.42 26.67 -10.20
C THR A 47 6.32 27.18 -11.32
N ASP A 48 6.04 28.39 -11.83
CA ASP A 48 6.99 29.28 -12.52
C ASP A 48 7.90 30.04 -11.51
N SER A 49 7.96 29.62 -10.25
CA SER A 49 8.77 30.26 -9.20
C SER A 49 9.58 29.22 -8.43
N GLU A 50 10.90 29.28 -8.61
CA GLU A 50 11.93 28.32 -8.17
C GLU A 50 12.03 28.04 -6.66
N THR A 51 11.18 28.61 -5.80
CA THR A 51 11.45 28.68 -4.35
C THR A 51 10.68 27.67 -3.48
N GLU A 52 9.73 26.90 -4.02
CA GLU A 52 8.91 25.96 -3.20
C GLU A 52 9.16 24.46 -3.46
N ILE A 53 10.18 24.10 -4.25
CA ILE A 53 10.46 22.71 -4.61
C ILE A 53 10.89 21.84 -3.39
N ARG A 54 11.23 22.46 -2.26
CA ARG A 54 11.90 21.74 -1.16
C ARG A 54 11.02 21.02 -0.15
N ASN A 55 9.69 21.06 -0.22
CA ASN A 55 8.90 20.43 0.85
C ASN A 55 7.61 19.76 0.40
N LYS A 56 7.42 18.57 0.98
CA LYS A 56 6.15 17.86 1.21
C LYS A 56 5.70 16.95 0.06
N ILE A 57 6.14 15.69 0.15
CA ILE A 57 5.18 14.58 0.11
C ILE A 57 4.03 14.98 1.06
N THR A 58 2.82 15.17 0.53
CA THR A 58 1.69 15.57 1.39
C THR A 58 1.18 14.35 2.15
N PRO A 59 0.61 14.53 3.36
CA PRO A 59 -0.05 13.44 4.07
C PRO A 59 -1.11 12.74 3.22
N GLU A 60 -1.83 13.46 2.36
CA GLU A 60 -2.83 12.85 1.46
C GLU A 60 -2.19 11.92 0.42
N LEU A 61 -0.98 12.25 -0.06
CA LEU A 61 -0.27 11.40 -1.01
C LEU A 61 0.21 10.10 -0.35
N MET A 62 0.67 10.19 0.90
CA MET A 62 1.08 9.01 1.67
C MET A 62 -0.13 8.10 1.92
N ALA A 63 -1.26 8.67 2.32
CA ALA A 63 -2.51 7.92 2.50
C ALA A 63 -2.94 7.23 1.19
N LYS A 64 -2.96 7.96 0.07
CA LYS A 64 -3.32 7.39 -1.24
C LYS A 64 -2.38 6.26 -1.68
N GLN A 65 -1.08 6.40 -1.41
CA GLN A 65 -0.10 5.35 -1.71
C GLN A 65 -0.33 4.11 -0.85
N GLU A 66 -0.62 4.31 0.44
CA GLU A 66 -0.91 3.23 1.37
C GLU A 66 -2.20 2.49 1.01
N ASP A 67 -3.29 3.21 0.74
CA ASP A 67 -4.56 2.63 0.30
C ASP A 67 -4.37 1.77 -0.95
N LYS A 68 -3.61 2.29 -1.93
CA LYS A 68 -3.32 1.51 -3.15
C LYS A 68 -2.48 0.28 -2.85
N THR A 69 -1.55 0.40 -1.91
CA THR A 69 -0.71 -0.71 -1.49
C THR A 69 -1.55 -1.80 -0.82
N ILE A 70 -2.48 -1.43 0.06
CA ILE A 70 -3.43 -2.35 0.70
C ILE A 70 -4.32 -3.01 -0.36
N GLU A 71 -4.89 -2.24 -1.28
CA GLU A 71 -5.75 -2.73 -2.36
C GLU A 71 -5.06 -3.80 -3.22
N LEU A 72 -3.77 -3.62 -3.51
CA LEU A 72 -3.01 -4.53 -4.38
C LEU A 72 -2.48 -5.77 -3.64
N MET A 73 -2.29 -5.67 -2.33
CA MET A 73 -1.61 -6.69 -1.53
C MET A 73 -2.53 -7.56 -0.71
N VAL A 74 -3.65 -7.03 -0.21
CA VAL A 74 -4.58 -7.76 0.65
C VAL A 74 -5.55 -8.56 -0.20
N VAL A 75 -5.67 -9.85 0.10
CA VAL A 75 -6.56 -10.80 -0.58
C VAL A 75 -7.82 -11.01 0.23
N SER A 76 -7.68 -11.16 1.54
CA SER A 76 -8.82 -11.33 2.43
C SER A 76 -8.53 -10.88 3.86
N VAL A 77 -9.58 -10.51 4.59
CA VAL A 77 -9.56 -10.31 6.04
C VAL A 77 -10.67 -11.17 6.65
N ASN A 78 -10.31 -12.11 7.52
CA ASN A 78 -11.23 -13.08 8.12
C ASN A 78 -12.08 -13.82 7.06
N GLY A 79 -11.49 -14.11 5.90
CA GLY A 79 -12.15 -14.74 4.75
C GLY A 79 -13.03 -13.82 3.90
N LYS A 80 -13.23 -12.56 4.30
CA LYS A 80 -13.94 -11.56 3.48
C LYS A 80 -12.99 -10.96 2.44
N LYS A 81 -13.48 -10.69 1.24
CA LYS A 81 -12.70 -10.17 0.09
C LYS A 81 -13.15 -8.79 -0.40
N GLU A 82 -14.06 -8.16 0.33
CA GLU A 82 -14.67 -6.87 -0.03
C GLU A 82 -14.31 -5.81 1.01
N ASN A 83 -14.26 -4.54 0.60
CA ASN A 83 -13.93 -3.39 1.44
C ASN A 83 -12.67 -3.59 2.28
N LEU A 84 -11.64 -4.20 1.68
CA LEU A 84 -10.42 -4.62 2.38
C LEU A 84 -9.61 -3.43 2.90
N VAL A 85 -9.57 -2.32 2.13
CA VAL A 85 -8.90 -1.08 2.54
C VAL A 85 -9.53 -0.55 3.82
N ASP A 86 -10.83 -0.24 3.79
CA ASP A 86 -11.57 0.24 4.96
C ASP A 86 -11.47 -0.73 6.14
N THR A 87 -11.59 -2.03 5.88
CA THR A 87 -11.49 -3.05 6.93
C THR A 87 -10.13 -3.04 7.64
N ILE A 88 -9.04 -2.80 6.91
CA ILE A 88 -7.69 -2.69 7.47
C ILE A 88 -7.52 -1.37 8.22
N LEU A 89 -8.03 -0.26 7.66
CA LEU A 89 -7.94 1.08 8.26
C LEU A 89 -8.78 1.21 9.55
N ASP A 90 -9.90 0.48 9.63
CA ASP A 90 -10.78 0.44 10.81
C ASP A 90 -10.28 -0.51 11.92
N MET A 91 -9.19 -1.24 11.69
CA MET A 91 -8.60 -2.10 12.72
C MET A 91 -8.05 -1.30 13.90
N LYS A 92 -7.93 -1.95 15.05
CA LYS A 92 -7.15 -1.38 16.16
C LYS A 92 -5.72 -1.12 15.69
N SER A 93 -5.12 -0.05 16.17
CA SER A 93 -3.77 0.39 15.76
C SER A 93 -2.72 -0.73 15.80
N GLN A 94 -2.78 -1.63 16.79
CA GLN A 94 -1.86 -2.78 16.89
C GLN A 94 -2.04 -3.78 15.74
N ASP A 95 -3.28 -4.06 15.33
CA ASP A 95 -3.56 -5.00 14.24
C ASP A 95 -3.25 -4.37 12.88
N TYR A 96 -3.64 -3.11 12.70
CA TYR A 96 -3.29 -2.30 11.53
C TYR A 96 -1.77 -2.28 11.33
N ASN A 97 -1.00 -1.95 12.37
CA ASN A 97 0.46 -1.91 12.28
C ASN A 97 1.06 -3.25 11.87
N VAL A 98 0.57 -4.36 12.43
CA VAL A 98 1.03 -5.72 12.06
C VAL A 98 0.71 -6.03 10.60
N ALA A 99 -0.47 -5.64 10.10
CA ALA A 99 -0.84 -5.84 8.71
C ALA A 99 0.05 -5.02 7.76
N ILE A 100 0.24 -3.73 8.05
CA ILE A 100 1.08 -2.83 7.26
C ILE A 100 2.54 -3.26 7.29
N GLU A 101 3.08 -3.66 8.44
CA GLU A 101 4.44 -4.21 8.52
C GLU A 101 4.61 -5.48 7.69
N ALA A 102 3.62 -6.38 7.70
CA ALA A 102 3.67 -7.59 6.91
C ALA A 102 3.66 -7.31 5.39
N ILE A 103 2.87 -6.31 4.97
CA ILE A 103 2.85 -5.81 3.59
C ILE A 103 4.19 -5.15 3.24
N ASN A 104 4.68 -4.26 4.10
CA ASN A 104 5.96 -3.58 3.89
C ASN A 104 7.12 -4.56 3.80
N LYS A 105 7.12 -5.65 4.57
CA LYS A 105 8.12 -6.73 4.44
C LYS A 105 8.07 -7.42 3.07
N VAL A 106 6.97 -7.38 2.34
CA VAL A 106 6.92 -7.91 0.98
C VAL A 106 7.50 -6.90 -0.01
N ILE A 107 7.17 -5.62 0.16
CA ILE A 107 7.49 -4.56 -0.81
C ILE A 107 8.93 -4.05 -0.64
N SER A 108 9.40 -3.91 0.59
CA SER A 108 10.73 -3.37 0.92
C SER A 108 11.88 -4.37 0.79
N VAL A 109 11.60 -5.67 0.62
CA VAL A 109 12.61 -6.74 0.48
C VAL A 109 13.39 -6.71 -0.85
N LYS A 110 13.23 -5.65 -1.66
CA LYS A 110 14.17 -5.32 -2.75
C LYS A 110 14.78 -3.93 -2.58
N LYS A 111 15.62 -3.78 -1.56
CA LYS A 111 16.85 -2.99 -1.70
C LYS A 111 17.99 -3.97 -1.41
N GLY A 112 18.66 -4.40 -2.47
CA GLY A 112 19.86 -5.23 -2.38
C GLY A 112 21.00 -4.50 -1.69
#